data_AF-A0A920FVE9-F1
#
_entry.id   AF-A0A920FVE9-F1
#
_cell.length_a   1.000
_cell.length_b   1.000
_cell.length_c   1.000
_cell.angle_alpha   90.00
_cell.angle_beta   90.00
_cell.angle_gamma   90.00
#
_symmetry.space_group_name_H-M   'P 1'
#
loop_
_entity.id
_entity.type
_entity.pdbx_description
1 polymer ?
#
loop_
_entity_poly.entity_id
_entity_poly.type
_entity_poly.pdbx_seq_one_letter_code
_entity_poly.pdbx_strand_id
1 'polypeptide(L)'
;MKNNWSQRQASRYIKHYKGLGFNKDIALRVYTSRLLGEQRKLVIHGGGNTSVKTKEKDLDGKFTEVLRVKGSGWNLDTIEPEGLPAVKLGPLYPCFLKIN
;
A
#
# COMPACT_ATOMS: atom_id res chain seq x y z
N MET A 1 5.74 23.31 0.40
CA MET A 1 5.90 21.84 0.22
C MET A 1 5.80 21.54 -1.27
N LYS A 2 6.58 20.61 -1.83
CA LYS A 2 6.61 20.32 -3.28
C LYS A 2 5.95 18.96 -3.57
N ASN A 3 5.14 18.89 -4.61
CA ASN A 3 4.60 17.63 -5.10
C ASN A 3 5.63 16.92 -5.99
N ASN A 4 6.03 15.70 -5.62
CA ASN A 4 7.03 14.90 -6.32
C ASN A 4 6.40 13.76 -7.17
N TRP A 5 5.08 13.71 -7.28
CA TRP A 5 4.40 12.74 -8.13
C TRP A 5 4.81 12.90 -9.60
N SER A 6 5.08 11.77 -10.26
CA SER A 6 5.43 11.70 -11.67
C SER A 6 4.67 10.56 -12.34
N GLN A 7 3.86 10.89 -13.35
CA GLN A 7 3.11 9.89 -14.13
C GLN A 7 4.03 8.86 -14.76
N ARG A 8 5.18 9.30 -15.29
CA ARG A 8 6.19 8.41 -15.89
C ARG A 8 6.72 7.38 -14.87
N GLN A 9 7.01 7.82 -13.64
CA GLN A 9 7.49 6.91 -12.59
C GLN A 9 6.37 5.97 -12.13
N ALA A 10 5.16 6.48 -11.92
CA ALA A 10 4.00 5.67 -11.57
C ALA A 10 3.77 4.55 -12.59
N SER A 11 3.83 4.84 -13.88
CA SER A 11 3.71 3.82 -14.94
C SER A 11 4.85 2.78 -14.90
N ARG A 12 6.09 3.18 -14.54
CA ARG A 12 7.21 2.24 -14.37
C ARG A 12 6.97 1.29 -13.20
N TYR A 13 6.52 1.82 -12.05
CA TYR A 13 6.16 1.00 -10.88
C TYR A 13 5.04 0.01 -11.22
N ILE A 14 3.98 0.46 -11.88
CA ILE A 14 2.88 -0.42 -12.31
C ILE A 14 3.40 -1.53 -13.22
N LYS A 15 4.23 -1.19 -14.23
CA LYS A 15 4.77 -2.20 -15.16
C LYS A 15 5.67 -3.21 -14.44
N HIS A 16 6.55 -2.73 -13.56
CA HIS A 16 7.48 -3.57 -12.81
C HIS A 16 6.74 -4.56 -11.92
N TYR A 17 5.87 -4.08 -11.03
CA TYR A 17 5.16 -4.94 -10.08
C TYR A 17 4.08 -5.81 -10.72
N LYS A 18 3.50 -5.40 -11.85
CA LYS A 18 2.67 -6.28 -12.67
C LYS A 18 3.44 -7.51 -13.15
N GLY A 19 4.72 -7.35 -13.52
CA GLY A 19 5.60 -8.47 -13.89
C GLY A 19 5.89 -9.42 -12.74
N LEU A 20 5.74 -8.97 -11.49
CA LEU A 20 5.90 -9.75 -10.27
C LEU A 20 4.57 -10.30 -9.72
N GLY A 21 3.46 -10.12 -10.45
CA GLY A 21 2.14 -10.64 -10.06
C GLY A 21 1.32 -9.72 -9.15
N PHE A 22 1.79 -8.51 -8.84
CA PHE A 22 1.04 -7.56 -8.03
C PHE A 22 0.14 -6.65 -8.89
N ASN A 23 -1.01 -6.27 -8.34
CA ASN A 23 -1.96 -5.41 -9.03
C ASN A 23 -1.51 -3.93 -9.03
N LYS A 24 -2.21 -3.11 -9.84
CA LYS A 24 -1.95 -1.67 -9.99
C LYS A 24 -2.03 -0.92 -8.67
N ASP A 25 -2.97 -1.27 -7.80
CA ASP A 25 -3.23 -0.56 -6.55
C ASP A 25 -2.05 -0.72 -5.58
N ILE A 26 -1.53 -1.94 -5.45
CA ILE A 26 -0.34 -2.25 -4.64
C ILE A 26 0.88 -1.53 -5.21
N ALA A 27 1.10 -1.60 -6.52
CA ALA A 27 2.22 -0.95 -7.19
C ALA A 27 2.24 0.58 -6.95
N LEU A 28 1.07 1.22 -7.09
CA LEU A 28 0.91 2.65 -6.82
C LEU A 28 1.04 2.97 -5.32
N ARG A 29 0.59 2.08 -4.45
CA ARG A 29 0.75 2.26 -3.01
C ARG A 29 2.23 2.26 -2.63
N VAL A 30 3.01 1.29 -3.10
CA VAL A 30 4.47 1.27 -2.92
C VAL A 30 5.10 2.58 -3.44
N TYR A 31 4.75 3.01 -4.66
CA TYR A 31 5.27 4.26 -5.22
C TYR A 31 4.99 5.48 -4.33
N THR A 32 3.72 5.66 -3.92
CA THR A 32 3.32 6.80 -3.08
C THR A 32 3.90 6.74 -1.68
N SER A 33 4.03 5.55 -1.09
CA SER A 33 4.70 5.36 0.19
C SER A 33 6.15 5.83 0.11
N ARG A 34 6.88 5.48 -0.96
CA ARG A 34 8.27 5.91 -1.14
C ARG A 34 8.39 7.42 -1.32
N LEU A 35 7.51 8.04 -2.10
CA LEU A 35 7.48 9.51 -2.22
C LEU A 35 7.29 10.22 -0.87
N LEU A 36 6.52 9.63 0.05
CA LEU A 36 6.32 10.16 1.39
C LEU A 36 7.53 9.89 2.29
N GLY A 37 8.08 8.67 2.25
CA GLY A 37 9.22 8.25 3.05
C GLY A 37 10.51 9.01 2.72
N GLU A 38 10.72 9.36 1.45
CA GLU A 38 11.86 10.19 1.01
C GLU A 38 11.83 11.59 1.62
N GLN A 39 10.66 12.06 2.07
CA GLN A 39 10.51 13.37 2.70
C GLN A 39 10.66 13.26 4.22
N ARG A 40 11.90 13.43 4.71
CA ARG A 40 12.22 13.43 6.15
C ARG A 40 11.42 14.43 7.01
N LYS A 41 10.85 15.48 6.39
CA LYS A 41 9.95 16.44 7.06
C LYS A 41 8.54 15.91 7.29
N LEU A 42 8.12 14.87 6.56
CA LEU A 42 6.80 14.27 6.64
C LEU A 42 6.78 12.99 7.49
N VAL A 43 7.88 12.24 7.48
CA VAL A 43 7.95 10.92 8.11
C VAL A 43 9.25 10.80 8.90
N ILE A 44 9.12 10.50 10.19
CA ILE A 44 10.24 10.08 11.04
C ILE A 44 10.55 8.60 10.81
N HIS A 45 11.81 8.20 11.01
CA HIS A 45 12.26 6.82 10.78
C HIS A 45 11.37 5.79 11.51
N GLY A 46 10.94 4.74 10.81
CA GLY A 46 9.99 3.73 11.33
C GLY A 46 8.52 4.17 11.44
N GLY A 47 8.23 5.47 11.36
CA GLY A 47 6.88 6.03 11.44
C GLY A 47 6.12 6.08 10.11
N GLY A 48 4.91 6.61 10.16
CA GLY A 48 4.02 6.76 9.00
C GLY A 48 3.29 5.47 8.64
N ASN A 49 2.01 5.62 8.27
CA ASN A 49 1.17 4.53 7.79
C ASN A 49 0.63 4.87 6.40
N THR A 50 0.59 3.86 5.55
CA THR A 50 -0.06 3.94 4.24
C THR A 50 -0.84 2.67 4.01
N SER A 51 -2.01 2.79 3.40
CA SER A 51 -2.85 1.65 3.08
C SER A 51 -3.59 1.83 1.77
N VAL A 52 -4.05 0.72 1.19
CA VAL A 52 -4.91 0.69 0.01
C VAL A 52 -5.95 -0.42 0.15
N LYS A 53 -7.20 -0.10 -0.18
CA LYS A 53 -8.27 -1.09 -0.32
C LYS A 53 -8.22 -1.61 -1.75
N THR A 54 -8.22 -2.92 -1.92
CA THR A 54 -8.19 -3.56 -3.25
C THR A 54 -8.87 -4.94 -3.19
N LYS A 55 -8.92 -5.63 -4.33
CA LYS A 55 -9.41 -7.02 -4.44
C LYS A 55 -8.27 -7.93 -4.87
N GLU A 56 -8.11 -9.04 -4.16
CA GLU A 56 -7.08 -10.04 -4.43
C GLU A 56 -7.68 -11.44 -4.36
N LYS A 57 -7.08 -12.40 -5.07
CA LYS A 57 -7.47 -13.80 -4.96
C LYS A 57 -6.91 -14.37 -3.65
N ASP A 58 -7.76 -15.03 -2.90
CA ASP A 58 -7.34 -15.84 -1.75
C ASP A 58 -6.78 -17.21 -2.20
N LEU A 59 -6.43 -18.05 -1.22
CA LEU A 59 -5.92 -19.40 -1.45
C LEU A 59 -6.93 -20.30 -2.19
N ASP A 60 -8.22 -20.00 -2.11
CA ASP A 60 -9.30 -20.71 -2.81
C ASP A 60 -9.58 -20.10 -4.21
N GLY A 61 -8.80 -19.11 -4.63
CA GLY A 61 -8.95 -18.41 -5.90
C GLY A 61 -10.10 -17.40 -5.94
N LYS A 62 -10.80 -17.17 -4.83
CA LYS A 62 -11.92 -16.23 -4.73
C LYS A 62 -11.41 -14.81 -4.55
N PHE A 63 -11.99 -13.86 -5.27
CA PHE A 63 -11.68 -12.46 -5.05
C PHE A 63 -12.26 -11.99 -3.72
N THR A 64 -11.39 -11.56 -2.81
CA THR A 64 -11.73 -11.03 -1.49
C THR A 64 -11.31 -9.56 -1.39
N GLU A 65 -12.15 -8.75 -0.75
CA GLU A 65 -11.81 -7.37 -0.41
C GLU A 65 -10.79 -7.33 0.73
N VAL A 66 -9.65 -6.68 0.47
CA VAL A 66 -8.55 -6.60 1.42
C VAL A 66 -8.09 -5.16 1.62
N LEU A 67 -7.64 -4.88 2.83
CA LEU A 67 -6.85 -3.72 3.18
C LEU A 67 -5.39 -4.14 3.20
N ARG A 68 -4.60 -3.64 2.25
CA ARG A 68 -3.13 -3.73 2.26
C ARG A 68 -2.62 -2.55 3.09
N VAL A 69 -2.01 -2.82 4.24
CA VAL A 69 -1.53 -1.78 5.18
C VAL A 69 -0.06 -2.01 5.48
N LYS A 70 0.71 -0.93 5.63
CA LYS A 70 2.13 -1.00 6.01
C LYS A 70 2.31 -1.83 7.28
N GLY A 71 3.11 -2.89 7.19
CA GLY A 71 3.50 -3.74 8.31
C GLY A 71 4.59 -3.10 9.18
N SER A 72 4.74 -3.58 10.41
CA SER A 72 5.88 -3.23 11.25
C SER A 72 7.21 -3.68 10.61
N GLY A 73 8.32 -3.03 10.97
CA GLY A 73 9.65 -3.37 10.45
C GLY A 73 9.99 -2.79 9.07
N TRP A 74 9.04 -2.16 8.38
CA TRP A 74 9.28 -1.50 7.10
C TRP A 74 9.40 0.02 7.25
N ASN A 75 10.29 0.63 6.47
CA ASN A 75 10.30 2.08 6.26
C ASN A 75 9.55 2.42 4.97
N LEU A 76 8.91 3.58 4.92
CA LEU A 76 8.11 3.98 3.75
C LEU A 76 8.97 4.24 2.50
N ASP A 77 10.20 4.73 2.66
CA ASP A 77 11.15 5.02 1.58
C ASP A 77 11.70 3.74 0.89
N THR A 78 11.69 2.62 1.59
CA THR A 78 12.18 1.33 1.07
C THR A 78 11.10 0.25 0.97
N ILE A 79 9.83 0.57 1.25
CA ILE A 79 8.75 -0.43 1.30
C ILE A 79 8.60 -1.16 -0.04
N GLU A 80 8.37 -2.46 0.03
CA GLU A 80 8.03 -3.34 -1.10
C GLU A 80 6.61 -3.92 -0.90
N PRO A 81 5.99 -4.57 -1.90
CA PRO A 81 4.66 -5.17 -1.75
C PRO A 81 4.49 -6.07 -0.53
N GLU A 82 5.53 -6.79 -0.12
CA GLU A 82 5.58 -7.65 1.07
C GLU A 82 5.47 -6.85 2.37
N GLY A 83 5.92 -5.59 2.36
CA GLY A 83 5.74 -4.65 3.46
C GLY A 83 4.32 -4.12 3.61
N LEU A 84 3.41 -4.51 2.72
CA LEU A 84 1.98 -4.22 2.77
C LEU A 84 1.20 -5.54 2.96
N PRO A 85 1.18 -6.16 4.15
CA PRO A 85 0.35 -7.35 4.40
C PRO A 85 -1.14 -7.09 4.09
N ALA A 86 -1.82 -8.12 3.58
CA ALA A 86 -3.24 -8.09 3.29
C ALA A 86 -4.07 -8.49 4.51
N VAL A 87 -5.06 -7.69 4.87
CA VAL A 87 -6.06 -7.99 5.91
C VAL A 87 -7.44 -8.01 5.27
N LYS A 88 -8.25 -9.05 5.54
CA LYS A 88 -9.62 -9.13 5.03
C LYS A 88 -10.46 -7.97 5.58
N LEU A 89 -11.15 -7.24 4.71
CA LEU A 89 -11.99 -6.11 5.12
C LEU A 89 -13.27 -6.54 5.84
N GLY A 90 -13.88 -7.66 5.44
CA GLY A 90 -15.13 -8.17 6.00
C GLY A 90 -15.16 -8.21 7.54
N PRO A 91 -14.16 -8.85 8.19
CA PRO A 91 -14.07 -8.87 9.65
C PRO A 91 -13.85 -7.51 10.33
N LEU A 92 -13.38 -6.49 9.60
CA LEU A 92 -13.14 -5.16 10.15
C LEU A 92 -14.41 -4.28 10.15
N TYR A 93 -15.40 -4.56 9.29
CA TYR A 93 -16.62 -3.76 9.20
C TYR A 93 -17.37 -3.56 10.53
N PRO A 94 -17.54 -4.60 11.39
CA PRO A 94 -18.19 -4.42 12.69
C PRO A 94 -17.42 -3.47 13.63
N CYS A 95 -16.09 -3.36 13.50
CA CYS A 95 -15.29 -2.41 14.29
C CYS A 95 -15.56 -0.95 13.90
N PHE A 96 -16.15 -0.68 12.74
CA PHE A 96 -16.48 0.68 12.28
C PHE A 96 -17.89 1.13 12.71
N LEU A 97 -18.71 0.27 13.32
CA LEU A 97 -20.10 0.58 13.73
C LEU A 97 -20.22 1.43 15.02
N LYS A 98 -19.14 2.07 15.48
CA LYS A 98 -19.13 2.93 16.69
C LYS A 98 -18.63 4.35 16.45
N ILE A 99 -18.65 4.83 15.22
CA ILE A 99 -18.34 6.24 14.92
C ILE A 99 -19.61 6.83 14.28
N ASN A 100 -20.60 7.12 15.13
CA ASN A 100 -21.71 8.00 14.80
C ASN A 100 -21.44 9.34 15.47
#